data_AF-A0A537KX43-F1
#
_entry.id   AF-A0A537KX43-F1
#
_cell.length_a   1.000
_cell.length_b   1.000
_cell.length_c   1.000
_cell.angle_alpha   90.00
_cell.angle_beta   90.00
_cell.angle_gamma   90.00
#
_symmetry.space_group_name_H-M   'P 1'
#
loop_
_entity.id
_entity.type
_entity.pdbx_description
1 polymer ?
#
loop_
_entity_poly.entity_id
_entity_poly.type
_entity_poly.pdbx_seq_one_letter_code
_entity_poly.pdbx_strand_id
1 'polypeptide(L)' 'EIQRPYLGNVFGQYTDWTPLVGRPGLFPEDLDTSDPWQLKNVLVG' A
#
# COMPACT_ATOMS: atom_id res chain seq x y z
N GLU A 1 10.98 -26.76 2.73
CA GLU A 1 10.84 -25.96 3.98
C GLU A 1 12.18 -25.69 4.69
N ILE A 2 13.29 -25.54 3.94
CA ILE A 2 14.65 -25.36 4.51
C ILE A 2 14.85 -23.97 5.11
N GLN A 3 14.20 -22.96 4.54
CA GLN A 3 14.44 -21.56 4.93
C GLN A 3 13.72 -21.17 6.24
N ARG A 4 12.59 -21.81 6.58
CA ARG A 4 11.71 -21.38 7.68
C ARG A 4 12.43 -21.19 9.03
N PRO A 5 13.37 -22.05 9.47
CA PRO A 5 14.10 -21.85 10.72
C PRO A 5 14.94 -20.56 10.78
N TYR A 6 15.25 -19.94 9.63
CA TYR A 6 16.13 -18.77 9.52
C TYR A 6 15.39 -17.46 9.26
N LEU A 7 14.06 -17.48 9.08
CA LEU A 7 13.27 -16.29 8.72
C LEU A 7 12.69 -15.58 9.95
N GLY A 8 12.90 -16.11 11.15
CA GLY A 8 12.25 -15.61 12.36
C GLY A 8 10.72 -15.85 12.32
N ASN A 9 9.96 -14.90 12.87
CA ASN A 9 8.50 -14.98 12.86
C ASN A 9 7.93 -14.64 11.48
N VAL A 10 7.44 -15.64 10.77
CA VAL A 10 6.76 -15.47 9.47
C VAL A 10 5.26 -15.43 9.73
N PHE A 11 4.64 -14.26 9.59
CA PHE A 11 3.20 -14.06 9.80
C PHE A 11 2.58 -13.24 8.67
N GLY A 12 1.27 -13.39 8.49
CA GLY A 12 0.45 -12.53 7.65
C GLY A 12 -0.41 -11.63 8.51
N GLN A 13 -0.56 -10.37 8.11
CA GLN A 13 -1.44 -9.41 8.76
C GLN A 13 -2.22 -8.64 7.71
N TYR A 14 -3.55 -8.68 7.83
CA TYR A 14 -4.43 -7.85 7.01
C TYR A 14 -4.43 -6.41 7.53
N THR A 15 -4.66 -5.46 6.62
CA THR A 15 -4.76 -4.03 6.92
C THR A 15 -5.81 -3.38 6.02
N ASP A 16 -6.48 -2.37 6.55
CA ASP A 16 -7.41 -1.52 5.78
C ASP A 16 -6.67 -0.38 5.05
N TRP A 17 -5.35 -0.27 5.23
CA TRP A 17 -4.55 0.77 4.60
C TRP A 17 -4.61 0.69 3.06
N THR A 18 -4.71 1.86 2.42
CA THR A 18 -4.61 2.02 0.97
C THR A 18 -3.69 3.20 0.61
N PRO A 19 -3.17 3.28 -0.63
CA PRO A 19 -2.39 4.42 -1.11
C PRO A 19 -3.14 5.76 -1.12
N LEU A 20 -4.45 5.77 -0.90
CA LEU A 20 -5.29 6.96 -0.79
C LEU A 20 -5.44 7.49 0.65
N VAL A 21 -4.99 6.74 1.67
CA VAL A 21 -5.11 7.17 3.07
C VAL A 21 -4.36 8.50 3.27
N GLY A 22 -5.09 9.55 3.65
CA GLY A 22 -4.55 10.89 3.88
C GLY A 22 -4.39 11.77 2.63
N ARG A 23 -4.98 11.38 1.49
CA ARG A 23 -4.88 12.11 0.21
C ARG A 23 -6.26 12.59 -0.30
N PRO A 24 -6.32 13.71 -1.07
CA PRO A 24 -5.20 14.59 -1.40
C PRO A 24 -4.75 15.45 -0.21
N GLY A 25 -3.49 15.86 -0.22
CA GLY A 25 -2.91 16.73 0.80
C GLY A 25 -3.21 18.22 0.58
N LEU A 26 -2.18 19.06 0.76
CA LEU A 26 -2.29 20.52 0.57
C LEU A 26 -2.26 20.95 -0.91
N PHE A 27 -1.83 20.06 -1.80
CA PHE A 27 -1.71 20.34 -3.22
C PHE A 27 -2.63 19.39 -4.01
N PRO A 28 -3.14 19.83 -5.18
CA PRO A 28 -3.90 18.95 -6.06
C PRO A 28 -3.05 17.76 -6.51
N GLU A 29 -3.65 16.57 -6.45
CA GLU A 29 -3.04 15.32 -6.90
C GLU A 29 -3.97 14.67 -7.91
N ASP A 30 -3.41 14.12 -8.98
CA ASP A 30 -4.17 13.36 -9.95
C ASP A 30 -4.37 11.93 -9.42
N LEU A 31 -5.54 11.68 -8.83
CA LEU A 31 -5.89 10.45 -8.12
C LEU A 31 -7.04 9.70 -8.80
N ASP A 32 -7.00 8.37 -8.72
CA ASP A 32 -8.17 7.53 -8.99
C ASP A 32 -8.83 7.13 -7.67
N THR A 33 -9.96 7.77 -7.34
CA THR A 33 -10.72 7.49 -6.12
C THR A 33 -11.70 6.32 -6.26
N SER A 34 -11.90 5.80 -7.47
CA SER A 34 -12.80 4.68 -7.74
C SER A 34 -12.14 3.32 -7.43
N ASP A 35 -10.81 3.26 -7.55
CA ASP A 35 -10.00 2.11 -7.18
C ASP A 35 -8.72 2.57 -6.45
N PRO A 36 -8.66 2.40 -5.11
CA PRO A 36 -7.51 2.84 -4.31
C PRO A 36 -6.16 2.25 -4.72
N TRP A 37 -6.16 1.09 -5.39
CA TRP A 37 -4.95 0.35 -5.74
C TRP A 37 -4.49 0.56 -7.18
N GLN A 38 -5.11 1.48 -7.94
CA GLN A 38 -4.59 1.89 -9.23
C GLN A 38 -3.14 2.34 -9.11
N LEU A 39 -2.31 1.91 -10.06
CA LEU A 39 -0.87 2.21 -10.06
C LEU A 39 -0.60 3.72 -9.98
N LYS A 40 -1.50 4.52 -10.57
CA LYS A 40 -1.54 5.98 -10.49
C LYS A 40 -1.50 6.53 -9.06
N ASN A 41 -2.13 5.84 -8.11
CA ASN A 41 -2.14 6.23 -6.70
C ASN A 41 -0.86 5.79 -5.97
N VAL A 42 -0.08 4.83 -6.51
CA VAL A 42 1.13 4.29 -5.87
C VAL A 42 2.40 4.99 -6.34
N LEU A 43 2.47 5.31 -7.64
CA LEU A 43 3.64 5.97 -8.20
C LEU A 43 3.73 7.41 -7.71
N VAL A 44 4.86 7.74 -7.09
CA VAL A 44 5.21 9.12 -6.74
C VAL A 44 5.86 9.73 -7.98
N GLY A 45 5.10 10.59 -8.67
CA GLY A 45 5.53 11.33 -9.86
C GLY A 45 6.12 12.70 -9.55
#